data_AF-A0A1E7W697-F1
#
_entry.id   AF-A0A1E7W697-F1
#
_cell.length_a   1.000
_cell.length_b   1.000
_cell.length_c   1.000
_cell.angle_alpha   90.00
_cell.angle_beta   90.00
_cell.angle_gamma   90.00
#
_symmetry.space_group_name_H-M   'P 1'
#
loop_
_entity.id
_entity.type
_entity.pdbx_description
1 polymer ?
#
loop_
_entity_poly.entity_id
_entity_poly.type
_entity_poly.pdbx_seq_one_letter_code
_entity_poly.pdbx_strand_id
1 'polypeptide(L)'
;MNANSIALTPVKSSKLHAIGHDAASQTLAVQFFAKGAPGNVYHYANFTAQEFTAFAGAESVGKHFIAHIQPHKQKHPYQNMGVPVAAPVAAPKLSKELLAVALHGREYPFDLTKEEQAQAKAAGLLVIFGASDDLMELRGIECDEIGAPGVALIDAKGLLPNRDSIDDDAVLKDFFAREPLARKVEALWAAEDDTSWTYRTDVPHATFDIMEDGIVYCRGIVIDVADLGGAA
;
A
#
# COMPACT_ATOMS: atom_id res chain seq x y z
N MET A 1 19.47 1.40 12.05
CA MET A 1 19.67 2.25 10.85
C MET A 1 20.70 1.54 9.97
N ASN A 2 20.26 0.90 8.88
CA ASN A 2 21.18 0.17 8.02
C ASN A 2 21.74 1.14 6.98
N ALA A 3 23.02 1.51 7.10
CA ALA A 3 23.78 2.33 6.14
C ALA A 3 23.97 1.64 4.76
N ASN A 4 23.13 0.65 4.43
CA ASN A 4 23.29 -0.28 3.32
C ASN A 4 22.18 -0.18 2.26
N SER A 5 21.39 0.90 2.27
CA SER A 5 20.26 1.08 1.36
C SER A 5 20.28 2.46 0.70
N ILE A 6 21.26 2.68 -0.18
CA ILE A 6 21.20 3.81 -1.13
C ILE A 6 20.23 3.41 -2.24
N ALA A 7 19.21 4.22 -2.49
CA ALA A 7 18.23 3.97 -3.55
C ALA A 7 18.92 3.96 -4.93
N LEU A 8 18.64 2.93 -5.74
CA LEU A 8 19.27 2.71 -7.04
C LEU A 8 18.28 2.95 -8.17
N THR A 9 18.71 3.69 -9.20
CA THR A 9 17.96 3.92 -10.44
C THR A 9 18.60 3.14 -11.58
N PRO A 10 17.85 2.32 -12.33
CA PRO A 10 18.36 1.60 -13.51
C PRO A 10 18.95 2.56 -14.55
N VAL A 11 20.06 2.16 -15.19
CA VAL A 11 20.72 2.96 -16.22
C VAL A 11 20.97 2.15 -17.49
N LYS A 12 21.00 2.84 -18.64
CA LYS A 12 21.32 2.23 -19.92
C LYS A 12 22.84 2.00 -20.03
N SER A 13 23.29 0.80 -19.64
CA SER A 13 24.70 0.38 -19.73
C SER A 13 24.80 -1.13 -19.92
N SER A 14 25.85 -1.60 -20.58
CA SER A 14 26.13 -3.04 -20.73
C SER A 14 26.81 -3.66 -19.52
N LYS A 15 27.35 -2.84 -18.60
CA LYS A 15 28.07 -3.30 -17.40
C LYS A 15 27.40 -2.89 -16.09
N LEU A 16 26.72 -1.75 -16.09
CA LEU A 16 26.06 -1.19 -14.91
C LEU A 16 24.55 -1.46 -15.04
N HIS A 17 23.96 -2.06 -14.03
CA HIS A 17 22.52 -2.27 -13.95
C HIS A 17 21.82 -1.01 -13.44
N ALA A 18 22.31 -0.43 -12.34
CA ALA A 18 21.72 0.72 -11.68
C ALA A 18 22.77 1.54 -10.92
N ILE A 19 22.48 2.82 -10.68
CA ILE A 19 23.32 3.73 -9.88
C ILE A 19 22.47 4.50 -8.87
N GLY A 20 23.07 4.94 -7.77
CA GLY A 20 22.42 5.73 -6.74
C GLY A 20 23.43 6.59 -6.00
N HIS A 21 22.96 7.58 -5.23
CA HIS A 21 23.84 8.46 -4.47
C HIS A 21 23.21 8.86 -3.14
N ASP A 22 24.04 8.91 -2.11
CA ASP A 22 23.70 9.55 -0.83
C ASP A 22 24.53 10.83 -0.65
N ALA A 23 23.85 11.96 -0.61
CA ALA A 23 24.47 13.27 -0.45
C ALA A 23 25.03 13.50 0.96
N ALA A 24 24.46 12.87 1.98
CA ALA A 24 24.89 13.05 3.37
C ALA A 24 26.27 12.42 3.61
N SER A 25 26.48 11.19 3.12
CA SER A 25 27.76 10.49 3.22
C SER A 25 28.68 10.68 2.01
N GLN A 26 28.24 11.39 0.97
CA GLN A 26 28.96 11.53 -0.30
C GLN A 26 29.35 10.17 -0.91
N THR A 27 28.38 9.26 -0.93
CA THR A 27 28.59 7.88 -1.39
C THR A 27 27.85 7.63 -2.69
N LEU A 28 28.58 7.18 -3.71
CA LEU A 28 27.99 6.64 -4.95
C LEU A 28 27.78 5.13 -4.79
N ALA A 29 26.57 4.66 -5.03
CA ALA A 29 26.25 3.25 -5.14
C ALA A 29 26.17 2.84 -6.62
N VAL A 30 26.85 1.75 -6.97
CA VAL A 30 26.87 1.20 -8.33
C VAL A 30 26.53 -0.28 -8.29
N GLN A 31 25.47 -0.67 -8.97
CA GLN A 31 25.11 -2.07 -9.17
C GLN A 31 25.61 -2.54 -10.53
N PHE A 32 26.35 -3.64 -10.55
CA PHE A 32 26.82 -4.28 -11.79
C PHE A 32 25.89 -5.40 -12.23
N PHE A 33 25.91 -5.73 -13.52
CA PHE A 33 25.34 -6.99 -13.98
C PHE A 33 26.19 -8.19 -13.56
N ALA A 34 25.53 -9.28 -13.17
CA ALA A 34 26.12 -10.60 -12.97
C ALA A 34 25.32 -11.63 -13.78
N LYS A 35 25.96 -12.28 -14.77
CA LYS A 35 25.32 -13.29 -15.65
C LYS A 35 23.98 -12.83 -16.27
N GLY A 36 23.89 -11.56 -16.66
CA GLY A 36 22.67 -10.99 -17.27
C GLY A 36 21.58 -10.55 -16.28
N ALA A 37 21.80 -10.74 -14.99
CA ALA A 37 20.90 -10.30 -13.91
C ALA A 37 21.56 -9.22 -13.04
N PRO A 38 20.80 -8.50 -12.18
CA PRO A 38 21.38 -7.58 -11.21
C PRO A 38 22.33 -8.31 -10.25
N GLY A 39 23.56 -7.84 -10.14
CA GLY A 39 24.62 -8.41 -9.31
C GLY A 39 24.99 -7.53 -8.13
N ASN A 40 26.25 -7.59 -7.72
CA ASN A 40 26.78 -6.87 -6.55
C ASN A 40 26.65 -5.34 -6.66
N VAL A 41 26.41 -4.72 -5.51
CA VAL A 41 26.50 -3.27 -5.31
C VAL A 41 27.84 -2.92 -4.67
N TYR A 42 28.45 -1.87 -5.20
CA TYR A 42 29.68 -1.29 -4.67
C TYR A 42 29.40 0.15 -4.24
N HIS A 43 29.88 0.51 -3.06
CA HIS A 43 29.85 1.88 -2.57
C HIS A 43 31.21 2.54 -2.81
N TYR A 44 31.21 3.68 -3.50
CA TYR A 44 32.36 4.51 -3.78
C TYR A 44 32.28 5.76 -2.91
N ALA A 45 33.25 5.97 -2.03
CA ALA A 45 33.29 7.13 -1.15
C ALA A 45 33.80 8.38 -1.89
N ASN A 46 33.67 9.53 -1.23
CA ASN A 46 34.14 10.84 -1.71
C ASN A 46 33.55 11.20 -3.08
N PHE A 47 32.29 10.86 -3.30
CA PHE A 47 31.57 11.16 -4.53
C PHE A 47 30.53 12.24 -4.21
N THR A 48 30.76 13.46 -4.68
CA THR A 48 29.86 14.58 -4.38
C THR A 48 28.56 14.48 -5.17
N ALA A 49 27.51 15.18 -4.71
CA ALA A 49 26.24 15.25 -5.45
C ALA A 49 26.42 15.86 -6.85
N GLN A 50 27.32 16.84 -6.99
CA GLN A 50 27.65 17.44 -8.29
C GLN A 50 28.31 16.44 -9.24
N GLU A 51 29.27 15.65 -8.75
CA GLU A 51 29.88 14.56 -9.52
C GLU A 51 28.83 13.51 -9.90
N PHE A 52 27.87 13.23 -9.02
CA PHE A 52 26.75 12.32 -9.33
C PHE A 52 25.85 12.84 -10.43
N THR A 53 25.45 14.12 -10.39
CA THR A 53 24.67 14.73 -11.48
C THR A 53 25.41 14.64 -12.81
N ALA A 54 26.71 14.95 -12.83
CA ALA A 54 27.54 14.86 -14.04
C ALA A 54 27.68 13.42 -14.55
N PHE A 55 27.85 12.46 -13.64
CA PHE A 55 27.97 11.04 -13.97
C PHE A 55 26.65 10.45 -14.49
N ALA A 56 25.54 10.72 -13.81
CA ALA A 56 24.22 10.22 -14.19
C ALA A 56 23.72 10.82 -15.51
N GLY A 57 24.13 12.06 -15.83
CA GLY A 57 23.81 12.73 -17.10
C GLY A 57 24.74 12.42 -18.26
N ALA A 58 25.76 11.57 -18.09
CA ALA A 58 26.72 11.26 -19.16
C ALA A 58 26.05 10.46 -20.30
N GLU A 59 26.41 10.77 -21.55
CA GLU A 59 25.88 10.09 -22.76
C GLU A 59 26.01 8.56 -22.70
N SER A 60 27.05 8.07 -22.02
CA SER A 60 27.22 6.65 -21.70
C SER A 60 27.75 6.51 -20.28
N VAL A 61 26.85 6.31 -19.33
CA VAL A 61 27.16 6.08 -17.91
C VAL A 61 28.22 4.98 -17.74
N GLY A 62 28.08 3.86 -18.47
CA GLY A 62 29.06 2.77 -18.45
C GLY A 62 30.47 3.18 -18.91
N LYS A 63 30.57 3.93 -20.02
CA LYS A 63 31.85 4.41 -20.54
C LYS A 63 32.47 5.45 -19.60
N HIS A 64 31.65 6.35 -19.07
CA HIS A 64 32.08 7.37 -18.11
C HIS A 64 32.65 6.72 -16.85
N PHE A 65 31.98 5.69 -16.32
CA PHE A 65 32.44 4.95 -15.16
C PHE A 65 33.83 4.33 -15.39
N ILE A 66 34.03 3.65 -16.52
CA ILE A 66 35.30 3.00 -16.87
C ILE A 66 36.44 4.03 -17.05
N ALA A 67 36.13 5.20 -17.61
CA ALA A 67 37.13 6.21 -17.92
C ALA A 67 37.49 7.10 -16.72
N HIS A 68 36.52 7.47 -15.88
CA HIS A 68 36.66 8.55 -14.90
C HIS A 68 36.46 8.13 -13.44
N ILE A 69 35.94 6.92 -13.18
CA ILE A 69 35.68 6.45 -11.81
C ILE A 69 36.54 5.23 -11.50
N GLN A 70 36.45 4.18 -12.31
CA GLN A 70 37.15 2.90 -12.11
C GLN A 70 38.69 3.02 -11.97
N PRO A 71 39.40 3.88 -12.73
CA PRO A 71 40.85 4.02 -12.60
C PRO A 71 41.27 4.79 -11.34
N HIS A 72 40.39 5.64 -10.81
CA HIS A 72 40.69 6.59 -9.75
C HIS A 72 40.38 6.04 -8.35
N LYS A 73 40.86 4.83 -8.05
CA LYS A 73 40.58 4.11 -6.79
C LYS A 73 41.02 4.84 -5.53
N GLN A 74 42.05 5.69 -5.61
CA GLN A 74 42.48 6.51 -4.48
C GLN A 74 41.52 7.66 -4.19
N LYS A 75 40.96 8.26 -5.25
CA LYS A 75 39.96 9.33 -5.14
C LYS A 75 38.62 8.77 -4.66
N HIS A 76 38.21 7.63 -5.23
CA HIS A 76 36.97 6.94 -4.94
C HIS A 76 37.26 5.53 -4.42
N PRO A 77 37.71 5.39 -3.16
CA PRO A 77 37.88 4.07 -2.56
C PRO A 77 36.52 3.40 -2.48
N TYR A 78 36.49 2.09 -2.70
CA TYR A 78 35.24 1.35 -2.81
C TYR A 78 35.19 0.10 -1.93
N GLN A 79 33.97 -0.23 -1.51
CA GLN A 79 33.65 -1.44 -0.77
C GLN A 79 32.55 -2.21 -1.51
N ASN A 80 32.73 -3.53 -1.60
CA ASN A 80 31.69 -4.43 -2.08
C ASN A 80 30.66 -4.65 -0.96
N MET A 81 29.41 -4.27 -1.22
CA MET A 81 28.30 -4.43 -0.27
C MET A 81 27.55 -5.76 -0.45
N GLY A 82 28.01 -6.59 -1.39
CA GLY A 82 27.40 -7.86 -1.79
C GLY A 82 26.35 -7.67 -2.88
N VAL A 83 25.69 -8.77 -3.26
CA VAL A 83 24.42 -8.67 -3.99
C VAL A 83 23.52 -7.83 -3.10
N PRO A 84 22.94 -6.72 -3.59
CA PRO A 84 21.92 -6.04 -2.81
C PRO A 84 20.85 -7.09 -2.60
N VAL A 85 20.74 -7.56 -1.36
CA VAL A 85 19.45 -7.98 -0.85
C VAL A 85 18.64 -6.73 -1.10
N ALA A 86 17.75 -6.77 -2.09
CA ALA A 86 16.76 -5.71 -2.24
C ALA A 86 16.30 -5.47 -0.80
N ALA A 87 16.62 -4.29 -0.22
CA ALA A 87 16.02 -3.90 1.06
C ALA A 87 14.57 -4.26 0.85
N PRO A 88 14.00 -5.24 1.60
CA PRO A 88 12.89 -6.03 1.12
C PRO A 88 11.91 -4.99 0.62
N VAL A 89 11.78 -4.89 -0.71
CA VAL A 89 10.63 -4.25 -1.27
C VAL A 89 9.66 -5.31 -0.86
N ALA A 90 9.08 -5.15 0.33
CA ALA A 90 7.97 -5.94 0.76
C ALA A 90 7.11 -5.95 -0.50
N ALA A 91 6.91 -7.15 -1.08
CA ALA A 91 5.99 -7.30 -2.20
C ALA A 91 4.82 -6.38 -1.87
N PRO A 92 4.48 -5.40 -2.73
CA PRO A 92 3.77 -4.19 -2.32
C PRO A 92 2.67 -4.62 -1.36
N LYS A 93 2.80 -4.21 -0.08
CA LYS A 93 1.81 -4.58 0.94
C LYS A 93 0.47 -4.21 0.33
N LEU A 94 -0.46 -5.16 0.25
CA LEU A 94 -1.77 -4.94 -0.34
C LEU A 94 -2.34 -3.65 0.28
N SER A 95 -2.54 -2.62 -0.55
CA SER A 95 -3.09 -1.33 -0.11
C SER A 95 -4.57 -1.27 -0.44
N LYS A 96 -5.28 -0.31 0.18
CA LYS A 96 -6.70 -0.10 -0.10
C LYS A 96 -6.95 0.24 -1.58
N GLU A 97 -6.05 0.99 -2.23
CA GLU A 97 -6.14 1.33 -3.65
C GLU A 97 -5.91 0.11 -4.54
N LEU A 98 -4.89 -0.70 -4.22
CA LEU A 98 -4.62 -1.92 -5.00
C LEU A 98 -5.75 -2.95 -4.87
N LEU A 99 -6.31 -3.10 -3.67
CA LEU A 99 -7.45 -4.00 -3.45
C LEU A 99 -8.70 -3.46 -4.17
N ALA A 100 -9.00 -2.16 -4.07
CA ALA A 100 -10.14 -1.57 -4.78
C ALA A 100 -10.03 -1.76 -6.31
N VAL A 101 -8.84 -1.57 -6.88
CA VAL A 101 -8.60 -1.84 -8.32
C VAL A 101 -8.84 -3.32 -8.66
N ALA A 102 -8.43 -4.25 -7.79
CA ALA A 102 -8.63 -5.68 -8.01
C ALA A 102 -10.11 -6.10 -7.93
N LEU A 103 -10.91 -5.40 -7.12
CA LEU A 103 -12.33 -5.69 -6.93
C LEU A 103 -13.24 -4.99 -7.96
N HIS A 104 -12.78 -3.89 -8.56
CA HIS A 104 -13.57 -3.06 -9.46
C HIS A 104 -14.05 -3.80 -10.70
N GLY A 105 -15.35 -3.63 -11.03
CA GLY A 105 -16.00 -4.22 -12.19
C GLY A 105 -16.45 -5.68 -11.99
N ARG A 106 -16.37 -6.23 -10.78
CA ARG A 106 -16.88 -7.57 -10.49
C ARG A 106 -18.40 -7.58 -10.45
N GLU A 107 -19.01 -8.66 -10.93
CA GLU A 107 -20.47 -8.80 -11.01
C GLU A 107 -21.08 -9.24 -9.67
N TYR A 108 -22.34 -8.84 -9.45
CA TYR A 108 -23.23 -9.41 -8.43
C TYR A 108 -23.67 -10.83 -8.85
N PRO A 109 -23.78 -11.80 -7.93
CA PRO A 109 -23.47 -11.73 -6.50
C PRO A 109 -21.97 -11.61 -6.23
N PHE A 110 -21.62 -10.72 -5.31
CA PHE A 110 -20.24 -10.38 -4.99
C PHE A 110 -19.86 -10.85 -3.57
N ASP A 111 -18.67 -11.46 -3.45
CA ASP A 111 -18.00 -11.68 -2.17
C ASP A 111 -16.47 -11.81 -2.39
N LEU A 112 -15.68 -11.63 -1.34
CA LEU A 112 -14.25 -11.92 -1.36
C LEU A 112 -14.03 -13.44 -1.31
N THR A 113 -13.04 -13.92 -2.05
CA THR A 113 -12.54 -15.29 -1.87
C THR A 113 -11.88 -15.43 -0.49
N LYS A 114 -11.76 -16.66 0.01
CA LYS A 114 -11.07 -16.93 1.29
C LYS A 114 -9.63 -16.39 1.31
N GLU A 115 -8.95 -16.43 0.18
CA GLU A 115 -7.60 -15.91 0.05
C GLU A 115 -7.60 -14.37 0.08
N GLU A 116 -8.48 -13.71 -0.68
CA GLU A 116 -8.62 -12.24 -0.65
C GLU A 116 -9.00 -11.75 0.76
N GLN A 117 -9.93 -12.42 1.45
CA GLN A 117 -10.31 -12.13 2.83
C GLN A 117 -9.09 -12.20 3.76
N ALA A 118 -8.29 -13.26 3.65
CA ALA A 118 -7.10 -13.45 4.46
C ALA A 118 -6.02 -12.40 4.16
N GLN A 119 -5.84 -12.05 2.88
CA GLN A 119 -4.90 -11.02 2.44
C GLN A 119 -5.32 -9.62 2.93
N ALA A 120 -6.60 -9.27 2.79
CA ALA A 120 -7.16 -8.02 3.31
C ALA A 120 -7.01 -7.92 4.83
N LYS A 121 -7.33 -9.00 5.57
CA LYS A 121 -7.11 -9.08 7.02
C LYS A 121 -5.64 -8.88 7.39
N ALA A 122 -4.72 -9.59 6.73
CA ALA A 122 -3.28 -9.49 6.98
C ALA A 122 -2.74 -8.10 6.64
N ALA A 123 -3.35 -7.41 5.68
CA ALA A 123 -2.99 -6.05 5.31
C ALA A 123 -3.57 -4.98 6.25
N GLY A 124 -4.57 -5.32 7.07
CA GLY A 124 -5.30 -4.36 7.90
C GLY A 124 -6.35 -3.58 7.12
N LEU A 125 -6.96 -4.20 6.11
CA LEU A 125 -7.97 -3.58 5.25
C LEU A 125 -9.37 -4.04 5.64
N LEU A 126 -10.33 -3.13 5.52
CA LEU A 126 -11.75 -3.36 5.66
C LEU A 126 -12.43 -3.01 4.34
N VAL A 127 -13.17 -3.98 3.77
CA VAL A 127 -13.98 -3.81 2.57
C VAL A 127 -15.44 -3.72 2.99
N ILE A 128 -16.14 -2.70 2.52
CA ILE A 128 -17.55 -2.45 2.81
C ILE A 128 -18.32 -2.37 1.50
N PHE A 129 -19.40 -3.13 1.38
CA PHE A 129 -20.24 -3.16 0.18
C PHE A 129 -21.66 -3.60 0.54
N GLY A 130 -22.60 -3.36 -0.37
CA GLY A 130 -23.99 -3.76 -0.19
C GLY A 130 -24.21 -5.15 -0.76
N ALA A 131 -24.97 -5.97 -0.05
CA ALA A 131 -25.53 -7.19 -0.58
C ALA A 131 -27.04 -7.15 -0.32
N SER A 132 -27.87 -7.40 -1.33
CA SER A 132 -29.33 -7.21 -1.22
C SER A 132 -29.76 -5.75 -1.02
N ASP A 133 -31.04 -5.53 -0.72
CA ASP A 133 -31.68 -4.24 -0.46
C ASP A 133 -31.67 -3.80 1.01
N ASP A 134 -31.18 -4.64 1.92
CA ASP A 134 -31.27 -4.45 3.36
C ASP A 134 -29.98 -4.71 4.14
N LEU A 135 -28.87 -5.07 3.48
CA LEU A 135 -27.61 -5.41 4.17
C LEU A 135 -26.40 -4.62 3.65
N MET A 136 -25.57 -4.21 4.61
CA MET A 136 -24.20 -3.78 4.41
C MET A 136 -23.27 -4.89 4.93
N GLU A 137 -22.38 -5.35 4.06
CA GLU A 137 -21.43 -6.42 4.29
C GLU A 137 -20.04 -5.86 4.59
N LEU A 138 -19.33 -6.52 5.50
CA LEU A 138 -17.97 -6.18 5.91
C LEU A 138 -17.05 -7.39 5.71
N ARG A 139 -15.90 -7.16 5.06
CA ARG A 139 -14.87 -8.17 4.74
C ARG A 139 -13.47 -7.63 5.05
N GLY A 140 -12.48 -8.50 5.21
CA GLY A 140 -11.11 -8.18 5.64
C GLY A 140 -10.87 -8.37 7.15
N ILE A 141 -10.56 -7.30 7.88
CA ILE A 141 -10.33 -7.38 9.33
C ILE A 141 -11.56 -7.86 10.11
N GLU A 142 -12.74 -7.57 9.58
CA GLU A 142 -14.05 -8.04 10.04
C GLU A 142 -14.65 -8.98 8.99
N CYS A 143 -15.55 -9.87 9.42
CA CYS A 143 -16.35 -10.71 8.54
C CYS A 143 -17.76 -10.82 9.11
N ASP A 144 -18.55 -9.77 8.87
CA ASP A 144 -19.86 -9.59 9.49
C ASP A 144 -20.78 -8.78 8.55
N GLU A 145 -22.05 -8.68 8.91
CA GLU A 145 -23.07 -7.90 8.20
C GLU A 145 -23.87 -7.04 9.18
N ILE A 146 -24.44 -5.95 8.68
CA ILE A 146 -25.37 -5.12 9.44
C ILE A 146 -26.52 -4.66 8.55
N GLY A 147 -27.71 -4.55 9.16
CA GLY A 147 -28.87 -3.97 8.51
C GLY A 147 -28.61 -2.55 8.00
N ALA A 148 -29.05 -2.28 6.78
CA ALA A 148 -28.89 -1.02 6.07
C ALA A 148 -30.20 -0.66 5.33
N PRO A 149 -30.43 0.60 4.94
CA PRO A 149 -29.57 1.78 5.08
C PRO A 149 -29.43 2.23 6.55
N GLY A 150 -28.33 2.89 6.88
CA GLY A 150 -28.02 3.26 8.26
C GLY A 150 -26.57 3.71 8.43
N VAL A 151 -26.14 3.87 9.69
CA VAL A 151 -24.76 4.27 10.01
C VAL A 151 -24.08 3.14 10.78
N ALA A 152 -23.00 2.59 10.22
CA ALA A 152 -22.06 1.77 10.98
C ALA A 152 -21.07 2.65 11.73
N LEU A 153 -20.77 2.22 12.96
CA LEU A 153 -19.69 2.74 13.77
C LEU A 153 -18.54 1.74 13.72
N ILE A 154 -17.37 2.19 13.29
CA ILE A 154 -16.22 1.32 13.02
C ILE A 154 -14.97 1.91 13.68
N ASP A 155 -14.20 1.08 14.37
CA ASP A 155 -12.89 1.45 14.91
C ASP A 155 -11.83 0.40 14.54
N ALA A 156 -10.62 0.55 15.09
CA ALA A 156 -9.54 -0.40 14.83
C ALA A 156 -9.79 -1.83 15.32
N LYS A 157 -10.79 -2.04 16.20
CA LYS A 157 -11.23 -3.38 16.61
C LYS A 157 -12.30 -3.97 15.69
N GLY A 158 -12.84 -3.20 14.76
CA GLY A 158 -13.88 -3.63 13.82
C GLY A 158 -15.20 -2.89 14.03
N LEU A 159 -16.30 -3.55 13.64
CA LEU A 159 -17.65 -3.00 13.75
C LEU A 159 -18.05 -2.88 15.24
N LEU A 160 -18.75 -1.80 15.60
CA LEU A 160 -19.40 -1.70 16.90
C LEU A 160 -20.81 -2.33 16.81
N PRO A 161 -21.22 -3.11 17.82
CA PRO A 161 -22.55 -3.71 17.85
C PRO A 161 -23.65 -2.65 17.96
N ASN A 162 -24.87 -2.98 17.53
CA ASN A 162 -26.03 -2.13 17.77
C ASN A 162 -26.27 -2.00 19.28
N ARG A 163 -26.22 -0.75 19.79
CA ARG A 163 -26.38 -0.42 21.21
C ARG A 163 -27.64 -1.02 21.84
N ASP A 164 -28.75 -1.05 21.11
CA ASP A 164 -30.05 -1.51 21.62
C ASP A 164 -30.12 -3.04 21.72
N SER A 165 -29.21 -3.75 21.05
CA SER A 165 -29.09 -5.20 21.08
C SER A 165 -28.13 -5.72 22.16
N ILE A 166 -27.52 -4.83 22.95
CA ILE A 166 -26.55 -5.21 23.99
C ILE A 166 -27.25 -5.35 25.34
N ASP A 167 -27.23 -6.56 25.91
CA ASP A 167 -27.77 -6.89 27.23
C ASP A 167 -26.67 -7.16 28.29
N ASP A 168 -25.42 -7.32 27.88
CA ASP A 168 -24.27 -7.56 28.75
C ASP A 168 -23.55 -6.26 29.18
N ASP A 169 -23.42 -6.05 30.49
CA ASP A 169 -22.79 -4.84 31.08
C ASP A 169 -21.32 -4.65 30.69
N ALA A 170 -20.56 -5.72 30.46
CA ALA A 170 -19.17 -5.62 30.04
C ALA A 170 -19.07 -5.18 28.58
N VAL A 171 -19.95 -5.69 27.71
CA VAL A 171 -20.06 -5.25 26.31
C VAL A 171 -20.52 -3.79 26.24
N LEU A 172 -21.48 -3.37 27.09
CA LEU A 172 -21.89 -1.97 27.19
C LEU A 172 -20.74 -1.05 27.57
N LYS A 173 -19.92 -1.46 28.53
CA LYS A 173 -18.75 -0.69 28.96
C LYS A 173 -17.73 -0.53 27.84
N ASP A 174 -17.46 -1.60 27.07
CA ASP A 174 -16.57 -1.53 25.91
C ASP A 174 -17.16 -0.66 24.80
N PHE A 175 -18.46 -0.79 24.51
CA PHE A 175 -19.18 0.06 23.55
C PHE A 175 -19.01 1.55 23.87
N PHE A 176 -19.31 1.97 25.09
CA PHE A 176 -19.18 3.39 25.49
C PHE A 176 -17.74 3.91 25.49
N ALA A 177 -16.75 3.02 25.60
CA ALA A 177 -15.34 3.40 25.46
C ALA A 177 -14.93 3.56 23.98
N ARG A 178 -15.52 2.78 23.08
CA ARG A 178 -15.24 2.76 21.64
C ARG A 178 -16.02 3.81 20.87
N GLU A 179 -17.30 4.01 21.16
CA GLU A 179 -18.22 4.87 20.42
C GLU A 179 -17.68 6.30 20.17
N PRO A 180 -17.08 7.01 21.14
CA PRO A 180 -16.56 8.36 20.92
C PRO A 180 -15.34 8.41 19.98
N LEU A 181 -14.67 7.28 19.77
CA LEU A 181 -13.48 7.14 18.93
C LEU A 181 -13.82 6.52 17.57
N ALA A 182 -14.98 5.89 17.46
CA ALA A 182 -15.43 5.21 16.25
C ALA A 182 -15.71 6.20 15.12
N ARG A 183 -15.43 5.76 13.90
CA ARG A 183 -15.72 6.47 12.66
C ARG A 183 -17.05 6.01 12.10
N LYS A 184 -17.72 6.94 11.44
CA LYS A 184 -19.05 6.71 10.85
C LYS A 184 -18.90 6.34 9.38
N VAL A 185 -19.57 5.26 8.98
CA VAL A 185 -19.81 4.91 7.59
C VAL A 185 -21.31 4.83 7.40
N GLU A 186 -21.86 5.77 6.63
CA GLU A 186 -23.28 5.83 6.31
C GLU A 186 -23.54 5.07 5.01
N ALA A 187 -24.41 4.06 5.06
CA ALA A 187 -24.90 3.31 3.92
C ALA A 187 -26.13 4.01 3.32
N LEU A 188 -26.03 4.38 2.04
CA LEU A 188 -27.02 5.15 1.33
C LEU A 188 -27.67 4.30 0.23
N TRP A 189 -28.98 4.14 0.31
CA TRP A 189 -29.77 3.43 -0.71
C TRP A 189 -30.26 4.40 -1.79
N ALA A 190 -30.00 4.08 -3.05
CA ALA A 190 -30.44 4.82 -4.25
C ALA A 190 -30.19 6.34 -4.16
N ALA A 191 -29.06 6.74 -3.57
CA ALA A 191 -28.71 8.15 -3.39
C ALA A 191 -28.02 8.77 -4.60
N GLU A 192 -27.49 7.95 -5.50
CA GLU A 192 -26.93 8.34 -6.80
C GLU A 192 -27.78 7.72 -7.92
N ASP A 193 -27.85 8.41 -9.06
CA ASP A 193 -28.54 7.88 -10.24
C ASP A 193 -27.88 6.57 -10.70
N ASP A 194 -28.68 5.57 -11.03
CA ASP A 194 -28.23 4.27 -11.54
C ASP A 194 -27.25 3.51 -10.62
N THR A 195 -27.37 3.66 -9.29
CA THR A 195 -26.62 2.86 -8.30
C THR A 195 -27.45 2.60 -7.04
N SER A 196 -27.59 1.32 -6.66
CA SER A 196 -28.39 0.93 -5.49
C SER A 196 -27.71 1.29 -4.17
N TRP A 197 -26.40 1.06 -4.04
CA TRP A 197 -25.65 1.32 -2.81
C TRP A 197 -24.46 2.25 -3.01
N THR A 198 -24.38 3.28 -2.16
CA THR A 198 -23.18 4.10 -1.98
C THR A 198 -22.90 4.36 -0.51
N TYR A 199 -21.70 4.84 -0.19
CA TYR A 199 -21.28 5.08 1.19
C TYR A 199 -20.76 6.49 1.40
N ARG A 200 -21.05 7.07 2.56
CA ARG A 200 -20.53 8.37 2.99
C ARG A 200 -19.74 8.23 4.27
N THR A 201 -18.50 8.72 4.24
CA THR A 201 -17.61 8.76 5.40
C THR A 201 -16.55 9.85 5.22
N ASP A 202 -15.99 10.33 6.34
CA ASP A 202 -14.85 11.24 6.38
C ASP A 202 -13.50 10.49 6.51
N VAL A 203 -13.53 9.16 6.57
CA VAL A 203 -12.34 8.31 6.61
C VAL A 203 -11.73 8.22 5.20
N PRO A 204 -10.42 8.42 5.03
CA PRO A 204 -9.74 8.17 3.75
C PRO A 204 -9.95 6.73 3.24
N HIS A 205 -10.53 6.58 2.05
CA HIS A 205 -10.85 5.28 1.47
C HIS A 205 -10.58 5.25 -0.04
N ALA A 206 -10.49 4.04 -0.59
CA ALA A 206 -10.58 3.80 -2.03
C ALA A 206 -11.96 3.24 -2.38
N THR A 207 -12.43 3.43 -3.62
CA THR A 207 -13.74 2.97 -4.07
C THR A 207 -13.60 1.92 -5.17
N PHE A 208 -14.53 0.99 -5.24
CA PHE A 208 -14.65 0.03 -6.34
C PHE A 208 -16.14 -0.13 -6.70
N ASP A 209 -16.41 -0.52 -7.95
CA ASP A 209 -17.78 -0.68 -8.43
C ASP A 209 -18.08 -2.17 -8.57
N ILE A 210 -19.23 -2.59 -8.07
CA ILE A 210 -19.85 -3.90 -8.30
C ILE A 210 -20.91 -3.71 -9.37
N MET A 211 -20.89 -4.54 -10.39
CA MET A 211 -21.78 -4.45 -11.55
C MET A 211 -22.96 -5.41 -11.41
N GLU A 212 -24.09 -5.07 -12.00
CA GLU A 212 -25.20 -5.99 -12.25
C GLU A 212 -25.83 -5.59 -13.59
N ASP A 213 -25.96 -6.54 -14.52
CA ASP A 213 -26.53 -6.29 -15.86
C ASP A 213 -25.92 -5.09 -16.62
N GLY A 214 -24.63 -4.83 -16.38
CA GLY A 214 -23.87 -3.75 -17.03
C GLY A 214 -24.07 -2.35 -16.45
N ILE A 215 -24.80 -2.23 -15.35
CA ILE A 215 -24.92 -0.99 -14.55
C ILE A 215 -24.22 -1.16 -13.19
N VAL A 216 -23.87 -0.06 -12.53
CA VAL A 216 -23.25 -0.12 -11.21
C VAL A 216 -24.34 -0.47 -10.20
N TYR A 217 -24.26 -1.65 -9.59
CA TYR A 217 -25.16 -2.04 -8.51
C TYR A 217 -24.76 -1.37 -7.20
N CYS A 218 -23.47 -1.42 -6.85
CA CYS A 218 -22.95 -0.90 -5.58
C CYS A 218 -21.57 -0.28 -5.79
N ARG A 219 -21.36 0.95 -5.29
CA ARG A 219 -20.03 1.53 -5.12
C ARG A 219 -19.50 1.23 -3.73
N GLY A 220 -18.77 0.13 -3.61
CA GLY A 220 -18.12 -0.29 -2.36
C GLY A 220 -16.90 0.57 -2.02
N ILE A 221 -16.46 0.47 -0.77
CA ILE A 221 -15.27 1.18 -0.27
C ILE A 221 -14.28 0.23 0.40
N VAL A 222 -13.00 0.59 0.34
CA VAL A 222 -11.90 -0.07 1.06
C VAL A 222 -11.23 0.95 1.96
N ILE A 223 -11.19 0.65 3.25
CA ILE A 223 -10.57 1.47 4.31
C ILE A 223 -9.34 0.74 4.83
N ASP A 224 -8.24 1.47 5.05
CA ASP A 224 -7.12 0.99 5.86
C ASP A 224 -7.44 1.29 7.33
N VAL A 225 -7.33 0.29 8.21
CA VAL A 225 -7.58 0.44 9.63
C VAL A 225 -6.72 1.54 10.26
N ALA A 226 -5.52 1.78 9.73
CA ALA A 226 -4.67 2.88 10.18
C ALA A 226 -5.33 4.27 10.03
N ASP A 227 -6.27 4.42 9.10
CA ASP A 227 -7.00 5.67 8.85
C ASP A 227 -8.21 5.88 9.78
N LEU A 228 -8.65 4.84 10.50
CA LEU A 228 -9.76 4.95 11.45
C LEU A 228 -9.38 5.76 12.69
N GLY A 229 -8.09 5.80 13.04
CA GLY A 229 -7.60 6.45 14.25
C GLY A 229 -7.90 5.62 15.50
N GLY A 230 -7.03 5.75 16.49
CA GLY A 230 -6.95 4.84 17.63
C GLY A 230 -5.62 4.11 17.61
N ALA A 231 -4.84 4.27 18.68
CA ALA A 231 -3.50 3.70 18.78
C ALA A 231 -3.54 2.16 18.59
N ALA A 232 -2.54 1.67 17.85
CA ALA A 232 -2.14 0.26 17.83
C ALA A 232 -1.89 -0.29 19.25
#